data_AF-A0A914Y7L6-F1
#
_entry.id   AF-A0A914Y7L6-F1
#
_cell.length_a   1.000
_cell.length_b   1.000
_cell.length_c   1.000
_cell.angle_alpha   90.00
_cell.angle_beta   90.00
_cell.angle_gamma   90.00
#
_symmetry.space_group_name_H-M   'P 1'
#
loop_
_entity.id
_entity.type
_entity.pdbx_description
1 polymer ?
#
loop_
_entity_poly.entity_id
_entity_poly.type
_entity_poly.pdbx_seq_one_letter_code
_entity_poly.pdbx_strand_id
1 'polypeptide(L)'
;MSPGWVRDGWLTGTHWSPQDFMFHGWKKSKLGGEWHWPFSNETNMGNFSSCKFADSEFANFKYLPKFIKSNSEINEILGNKVKAVAKDYENILKRIHPMCSKPCLTAIPSNQ
;
A
#
# COMPACT_ATOMS: atom_id res chain seq x y z
N MET A 1 24.29 -6.33 -5.85
CA MET A 1 23.30 -5.67 -4.97
C MET A 1 21.92 -6.11 -5.42
N SER A 2 21.05 -6.57 -4.51
CA SER A 2 19.65 -6.85 -4.85
C SER A 2 18.94 -5.52 -5.13
N PRO A 3 18.04 -5.42 -6.13
CA PRO A 3 17.23 -4.23 -6.31
C PRO A 3 16.37 -4.00 -5.06
N GLY A 4 16.31 -2.75 -4.60
CA GLY A 4 15.41 -2.34 -3.53
C GLY A 4 14.01 -2.03 -4.06
N TRP A 5 13.02 -2.03 -3.17
CA TRP A 5 11.63 -1.70 -3.49
C TRP A 5 11.23 -0.30 -2.99
N VAL A 6 10.43 0.39 -3.81
CA VAL A 6 9.53 1.45 -3.34
C VAL A 6 8.19 0.81 -3.09
N ARG A 7 7.64 0.99 -1.88
CA ARG A 7 6.31 0.47 -1.54
C ARG A 7 5.44 1.54 -0.92
N ASP A 8 4.13 1.44 -1.12
CA ASP A 8 3.18 2.23 -0.35
C ASP A 8 3.05 1.63 1.05
N GLY A 9 3.27 2.42 2.09
CA GLY A 9 3.16 1.98 3.48
C GLY A 9 1.76 1.44 3.83
N TRP A 10 0.70 1.94 3.19
CA TRP A 10 -0.67 1.46 3.36
C TRP A 10 -0.81 -0.03 3.00
N LEU A 11 -0.07 -0.50 2.00
CA LEU A 11 -0.15 -1.89 1.55
C LEU A 11 0.33 -2.85 2.64
N THR A 12 1.23 -2.46 3.53
CA THR A 12 1.73 -3.35 4.58
C THR A 12 1.53 -2.80 5.99
N GLY A 13 0.61 -1.88 6.21
CA GLY A 13 0.38 -1.30 7.54
C GLY A 13 1.65 -0.67 8.12
N THR A 14 2.42 -0.01 7.25
CA THR A 14 3.67 0.68 7.56
C THR A 14 4.83 -0.25 7.94
N HIS A 15 4.72 -1.57 7.75
CA HIS A 15 5.85 -2.48 8.00
C HIS A 15 6.95 -2.36 6.92
N TRP A 16 8.20 -2.23 7.37
CA TRP A 16 9.45 -2.12 6.60
C TRP A 16 10.17 -3.45 6.50
N SER A 17 10.79 -3.74 5.36
CA SER A 17 11.76 -4.81 5.20
C SER A 17 13.13 -4.29 4.76
N PRO A 18 14.20 -5.08 4.96
CA PRO A 18 15.54 -4.70 4.51
C PRO A 18 15.71 -4.47 3.01
N GLN A 19 14.77 -4.92 2.17
CA GLN A 19 14.79 -4.63 0.73
C GLN A 19 14.10 -3.31 0.37
N ASP A 20 13.42 -2.65 1.30
CA ASP A 20 12.81 -1.37 1.01
C ASP A 20 13.87 -0.27 0.98
N PHE A 21 13.79 0.61 -0.01
CA PHE A 21 14.62 1.82 -0.06
C PHE A 21 13.81 3.11 0.10
N MET A 22 12.49 3.07 -0.07
CA MET A 22 11.63 4.23 0.11
C MET A 22 10.17 3.83 0.40
N PHE A 23 9.52 4.61 1.28
CA PHE A 23 8.07 4.58 1.45
C PHE A 23 7.41 5.84 0.89
N HIS A 24 6.26 5.67 0.24
CA HIS A 24 5.32 6.76 0.03
C HIS A 24 4.02 6.49 0.79
N GLY A 25 3.32 7.54 1.23
CA GLY A 25 2.06 7.39 1.96
C GLY A 25 1.82 8.38 3.10
N TRP A 26 2.72 9.34 3.32
CA TRP A 26 2.50 10.41 4.29
C TRP A 26 1.42 11.38 3.79
N LYS A 27 0.16 11.12 4.14
CA LYS A 27 -0.95 12.05 3.91
C LYS A 27 -1.46 12.62 5.23
N LYS A 28 -1.13 13.90 5.48
CA LYS A 28 -1.52 14.69 6.66
C LYS A 28 -3.02 14.62 7.00
N SER A 29 -3.87 14.36 6.01
CA SER A 29 -5.34 14.36 6.16
C SER A 29 -5.94 13.08 6.78
N LYS A 30 -5.13 12.11 7.22
CA LYS A 30 -5.60 10.85 7.85
C LYS A 30 -4.96 10.58 9.22
N LEU A 31 -4.55 11.62 9.95
CA LEU A 31 -4.06 11.55 11.34
C LEU A 31 -5.14 11.16 12.38
N GLY A 32 -6.10 10.33 11.98
CA GLY A 32 -7.18 9.79 12.83
C GLY A 32 -7.70 8.42 12.38
N GLY A 33 -7.07 7.79 11.38
CA GLY A 33 -7.20 6.34 11.14
C GLY A 33 -6.01 5.59 11.74
N GLU A 34 -6.04 4.26 11.75
CA GLU A 34 -5.03 3.31 12.29
C GLU A 34 -3.61 3.42 11.66
N TRP A 35 -3.19 4.59 11.20
CA TRP A 35 -1.84 4.81 10.75
C TRP A 35 -0.95 5.12 11.95
N HIS A 36 -0.20 4.12 12.37
CA HIS A 36 0.76 4.27 13.45
C HIS A 36 2.05 4.92 12.95
N TRP A 37 2.55 5.88 13.74
CA TRP A 37 3.84 6.50 13.54
C TRP A 37 4.97 5.45 13.60
N PRO A 38 5.78 5.29 12.55
CA PRO A 38 6.73 4.19 12.48
C PRO A 38 8.15 4.52 12.91
N PHE A 39 8.46 5.80 13.16
CA PHE A 39 9.82 6.24 13.47
C PHE A 39 10.04 6.36 14.97
N SER A 40 11.28 6.17 15.44
CA SER A 40 11.60 6.29 16.87
C SER A 40 11.70 7.73 17.37
N ASN A 41 11.69 8.72 16.47
CA ASN A 41 11.88 10.13 16.81
C ASN A 41 10.77 10.99 16.21
N GLU A 42 9.74 11.29 17.01
CA GLU A 42 8.60 12.14 16.63
C GLU A 42 8.99 13.63 16.56
N THR A 43 9.98 14.06 17.34
CA THR A 43 10.31 15.48 17.56
C THR A 43 11.23 16.09 16.51
N ASN A 44 11.96 15.28 15.74
CA ASN A 44 12.92 15.77 14.74
C ASN A 44 12.44 15.68 13.30
N MET A 45 11.21 15.20 13.04
CA MET A 45 10.72 15.06 11.68
C MET A 45 10.45 16.44 11.06
N GLY A 46 11.39 16.91 10.24
CA GLY A 46 11.33 18.22 9.59
C GLY A 46 12.32 19.27 10.12
N ASN A 47 13.13 18.95 11.14
CA ASN A 47 14.29 19.76 11.49
C ASN A 47 15.44 19.43 10.53
N PHE A 48 15.29 19.83 9.26
CA PHE A 48 16.31 19.63 8.22
C PHE A 48 17.59 20.42 8.50
N SER A 49 17.52 21.45 9.35
CA SER A 49 18.69 22.13 9.90
C SER A 49 19.58 21.21 10.77
N SER A 50 19.04 20.10 11.27
CA SER A 50 19.81 19.07 11.98
C SER A 50 20.36 17.95 11.08
N CYS A 51 19.95 17.90 9.81
CA CYS A 51 20.55 17.01 8.80
C CYS A 51 21.90 17.58 8.39
N LYS A 52 22.91 17.40 9.24
CA LYS A 52 24.30 17.63 8.86
C LYS A 52 24.77 16.38 8.12
N PHE A 53 25.03 16.56 6.82
CA PHE A 53 25.63 15.57 5.94
C PHE A 53 26.80 14.88 6.66
N ALA A 54 26.75 13.55 6.68
CA ALA A 54 27.66 12.60 7.34
C ALA A 54 27.05 11.90 8.57
N ASP A 55 26.75 10.62 8.36
CA ASP A 55 26.57 9.52 9.31
C ASP A 55 25.36 9.55 10.25
N SER A 56 24.77 10.72 10.53
CA SER A 56 23.65 10.88 11.48
C SER A 56 22.28 11.07 10.83
N GLU A 57 22.20 11.21 9.51
CA GLU A 57 20.96 11.51 8.78
C GLU A 57 19.88 10.44 8.91
N PHE A 58 20.28 9.17 9.10
CA PHE A 58 19.33 8.08 9.35
C PHE A 58 18.84 8.00 10.80
N ALA A 59 19.48 8.69 11.75
CA ALA A 59 19.06 8.65 13.15
C ALA A 59 17.65 9.21 13.35
N ASN A 60 17.26 10.20 12.53
CA ASN A 60 15.93 10.79 12.55
C ASN A 60 14.88 9.92 11.83
N PHE A 61 15.30 9.01 10.95
CA PHE A 61 14.42 8.10 10.20
C PHE A 61 14.52 6.64 10.68
N LYS A 62 15.02 6.42 11.90
CA LYS A 62 15.13 5.08 12.47
C LYS A 62 13.74 4.50 12.68
N TYR A 63 13.44 3.41 11.97
CA TYR A 63 12.20 2.65 12.13
C TYR A 63 12.13 2.01 13.51
N LEU A 64 10.95 2.04 14.13
CA LEU A 64 10.69 1.31 15.37
C LEU A 64 10.80 -0.20 15.08
N PRO A 65 11.52 -0.98 15.91
CA PRO A 65 11.74 -2.41 15.67
C PRO A 65 10.46 -3.21 15.45
N LYS A 66 9.34 -2.81 16.08
CA LYS A 66 8.03 -3.45 15.93
C LYS A 66 7.44 -3.38 14.51
N PHE A 67 7.86 -2.41 13.70
CA PHE A 67 7.44 -2.28 12.30
C PHE A 67 8.43 -2.93 11.32
N ILE A 68 9.53 -3.49 11.80
CA ILE A 68 10.50 -4.18 10.94
C ILE A 68 10.05 -5.64 10.78
N LYS A 69 10.00 -6.08 9.53
CA LYS A 69 9.60 -7.43 9.10
C LYS A 69 10.63 -8.01 8.15
N SER A 70 10.70 -9.33 8.09
CA SER A 70 11.49 -10.01 7.07
C SER A 70 10.89 -9.81 5.68
N ASN A 71 11.70 -9.97 4.62
CA ASN A 71 11.19 -9.92 3.25
C ASN A 71 10.10 -10.98 3.00
N SER A 72 10.21 -12.15 3.63
CA SER A 72 9.22 -13.22 3.52
C SER A 72 7.88 -12.79 4.11
N GLU A 73 7.87 -12.20 5.31
CA GLU A 73 6.65 -11.70 5.94
C GLU A 73 6.00 -10.58 5.11
N ILE A 74 6.79 -9.65 4.57
CA ILE A 74 6.26 -8.61 3.68
C ILE A 74 5.66 -9.22 2.41
N ASN A 75 6.33 -10.18 1.78
CA ASN A 75 5.83 -10.86 0.59
C ASN A 75 4.52 -11.64 0.88
N GLU A 76 4.41 -12.23 2.06
CA GLU A 76 3.18 -12.90 2.50
C GLU A 76 2.02 -11.91 2.64
N ILE A 77 2.25 -10.76 3.29
CA ILE A 77 1.23 -9.70 3.44
C ILE A 77 0.77 -9.21 2.06
N LEU A 78 1.71 -8.93 1.16
CA LEU A 78 1.41 -8.48 -0.19
C LEU A 78 0.64 -9.55 -0.99
N GLY A 79 1.09 -10.81 -0.92
CA GLY A 79 0.43 -11.93 -1.57
C GLY A 79 -1.02 -12.12 -1.10
N ASN A 80 -1.25 -11.98 0.21
CA ASN A 80 -2.60 -12.07 0.77
C ASN A 80 -3.51 -10.92 0.28
N LYS A 81 -2.98 -9.70 0.14
CA LYS A 81 -3.73 -8.57 -0.42
C LYS A 81 -4.05 -8.77 -1.89
N VAL A 82 -3.11 -9.25 -2.70
CA VAL A 82 -3.35 -9.57 -4.12
C VAL A 82 -4.46 -10.61 -4.25
N LYS A 83 -4.43 -11.68 -3.45
CA LYS A 83 -5.48 -12.72 -3.43
C LYS A 83 -6.84 -12.15 -3.02
N ALA A 84 -6.88 -11.29 -2.00
CA ALA A 84 -8.12 -10.65 -1.54
C ALA A 84 -8.73 -9.78 -2.64
N VAL A 85 -7.93 -8.89 -3.24
CA VAL A 85 -8.39 -8.01 -4.33
C VAL A 85 -8.87 -8.81 -5.54
N ALA A 86 -8.16 -9.88 -5.92
CA ALA A 86 -8.59 -10.76 -7.00
C ALA A 86 -9.96 -11.40 -6.71
N LYS A 87 -10.15 -11.90 -5.48
CA LYS A 87 -11.44 -12.47 -5.05
C LYS A 87 -12.57 -11.43 -5.07
N ASP A 88 -12.30 -10.22 -4.59
CA ASP A 88 -13.28 -9.14 -4.58
C ASP A 88 -13.67 -8.72 -6.00
N TYR A 89 -12.69 -8.65 -6.91
CA TYR A 89 -12.92 -8.37 -8.32
C TYR A 89 -13.83 -9.42 -8.97
N GLU A 90 -13.56 -10.71 -8.76
CA GLU A 90 -14.42 -11.80 -9.25
C GLU A 90 -15.87 -11.70 -8.71
N ASN A 91 -16.02 -11.33 -7.44
CA ASN A 91 -17.34 -11.13 -6.85
C ASN A 91 -18.08 -9.94 -7.47
N ILE A 92 -17.37 -8.86 -7.81
CA ILE A 92 -17.93 -7.71 -8.50
C ILE A 92 -18.36 -8.11 -9.91
N LEU A 93 -17.51 -8.83 -10.66
CA LEU A 93 -17.86 -9.33 -11.99
C LEU A 93 -19.14 -10.15 -11.95
N LYS A 94 -19.28 -11.09 -11.00
CA LYS A 94 -20.50 -11.89 -10.81
C LYS A 94 -21.75 -11.08 -10.48
N ARG A 95 -21.63 -9.87 -9.92
CA ARG A 95 -22.76 -8.97 -9.65
C ARG A 95 -23.14 -8.15 -10.88
N ILE A 96 -22.16 -7.76 -11.68
CA ILE A 96 -22.36 -6.92 -12.87
C ILE A 96 -22.79 -7.76 -14.08
N HIS A 97 -22.21 -8.94 -14.29
CA HIS A 97 -22.53 -9.82 -15.41
C HIS A 97 -24.00 -10.27 -15.51
N PRO A 98 -24.74 -10.59 -14.42
CA PRO A 98 -26.17 -10.90 -14.52
C PRO A 98 -27.03 -9.70 -14.94
N MET A 99 -26.48 -8.47 -14.96
CA MET A 99 -27.17 -7.29 -15.52
C MET A 99 -26.90 -7.12 -17.03
N CYS A 100 -25.87 -7.79 -17.59
CA CYS A 100 -25.58 -7.80 -19.04
C CYS A 100 -26.14 -9.02 -19.78
N SER A 101 -26.75 -9.98 -19.08
CA SER A 101 -27.34 -11.18 -19.69
C SER A 101 -28.77 -11.01 -20.21
N LYS A 102 -29.38 -9.82 -20.05
CA LYS A 102 -30.59 -9.48 -20.81
C LYS A 102 -30.16 -9.03 -22.21
N PRO A 103 -30.56 -9.74 -23.29
CA PRO A 103 -30.22 -9.31 -24.63
C PRO A 103 -30.85 -7.93 -24.87
N CYS A 104 -30.02 -6.93 -25.19
CA CYS A 104 -30.48 -5.67 -25.74
C CYS A 104 -30.82 -5.87 -27.23
N LEU A 105 -31.75 -6.80 -27.53
CA LEU A 105 -32.19 -7.12 -28.88
C LEU A 105 -33.68 -7.44 -28.86
N THR A 106 -34.49 -6.42 -28.60
CA THR A 106 -35.88 -6.38 -29.09
C THR A 106 -36.09 -5.04 -29.77
N ALA A 107 -35.95 -5.02 -31.09
CA ALA A 107 -36.78 -4.28 -32.05
C ALA A 107 -36.08 -4.25 -33.41
N ILE A 108 -36.19 -5.33 -34.19
CA ILE A 108 -36.30 -5.17 -35.64
C ILE A 108 -37.74 -5.56 -35.97
N PRO A 109 -38.62 -4.61 -36.35
CA PRO A 109 -39.95 -4.97 -36.81
C PRO A 109 -39.78 -5.70 -38.14
N SER A 110 -40.34 -6.91 -38.21
CA SER A 110 -40.48 -7.67 -39.45
C SER A 110 -41.35 -6.88 -40.41
N ASN A 111 -40.77 -6.32 -41.46
CA ASN A 111 -41.53 -5.85 -42.61
C ASN A 111 -41.76 -7.01 -43.58
N GLN A 112 -42.99 -7.01 -44.08
CA GLN A 112 -43.70 -7.95 -44.93
C GLN A 112 -42.95 -8.42 -46.18
#